data_AF-A0A355FSJ9-F1
#
_entry.id   AF-A0A355FSJ9-F1
#
_cell.length_a   1.000
_cell.length_b   1.000
_cell.length_c   1.000
_cell.angle_alpha   90.00
_cell.angle_beta   90.00
_cell.angle_gamma   90.00
#
_symmetry.space_group_name_H-M   'P 1'
#
loop_
_entity.id
_entity.type
_entity.pdbx_description
1 polymer ?
#
loop_
_entity_poly.entity_id
_entity_poly.type
_entity_poly.pdbx_seq_one_letter_code
_entity_poly.pdbx_strand_id
1 'polypeptide(L)'
;IPVSEYAPRKVKQSVTGSGSASKEQVAAMVARTLSIPMADMPKEMDASDGLAVALCHHFQLASPRMQAGYSGWKAFVQDQGDRVVG
;
A
#
# COMPACT_ATOMS: atom_id res chain seq x y z
N ILE A 1 -5.84 -6.80 -22.74
CA ILE A 1 -5.03 -6.69 -21.51
C ILE A 1 -5.93 -6.14 -20.42
N PRO A 2 -6.02 -6.74 -19.23
CA PRO A 2 -6.81 -6.20 -18.13
C PRO A 2 -6.21 -4.88 -17.63
N VAL A 3 -7.06 -3.89 -17.37
CA VAL A 3 -6.67 -2.57 -16.86
C VAL A 3 -7.14 -2.44 -15.42
N SER A 4 -6.30 -1.88 -14.55
CA SER A 4 -6.64 -1.61 -13.15
C SER A 4 -6.34 -0.16 -12.84
N GLU A 5 -7.32 0.51 -12.24
CA GLU A 5 -7.23 1.92 -11.87
C GLU A 5 -7.11 2.07 -10.36
N TYR A 6 -6.26 3.01 -9.94
CA TYR A 6 -6.00 3.29 -8.53
C TYR A 6 -6.18 4.78 -8.27
N ALA A 7 -6.99 5.12 -7.27
CA ALA A 7 -7.07 6.50 -6.80
C ALA A 7 -5.69 6.94 -6.25
N PRO A 8 -5.27 8.21 -6.47
CA PRO A 8 -3.97 8.70 -5.99
C PRO A 8 -3.76 8.49 -4.48
N ARG A 9 -4.85 8.67 -3.72
CA ARG A 9 -4.89 8.45 -2.27
C ARG A 9 -4.60 7.00 -1.89
N LYS A 10 -5.06 6.05 -2.71
CA LYS A 10 -4.84 4.62 -2.51
C LYS A 10 -3.39 4.25 -2.82
N VAL A 11 -2.82 4.78 -3.90
CA VAL A 11 -1.38 4.60 -4.22
C VAL A 11 -0.52 5.10 -3.06
N LYS A 12 -0.78 6.32 -2.57
CA LYS A 12 -0.08 6.89 -1.40
C LYS A 12 -0.20 6.02 -0.16
N GLN A 13 -1.42 5.55 0.15
CA GLN A 13 -1.68 4.67 1.29
C GLN A 13 -0.94 3.34 1.16
N SER A 14 -0.94 2.73 -0.02
CA SER A 14 -0.28 1.43 -0.26
C SER A 14 1.24 1.51 -0.17
N VAL A 15 1.84 2.61 -0.63
CA VAL A 15 3.30 2.77 -0.66
C VAL A 15 3.85 3.31 0.66
N THR A 16 3.19 4.30 1.26
CA THR A 16 3.71 5.02 2.44
C THR A 16 3.01 4.64 3.75
N GLY A 17 1.89 3.92 3.68
CA GLY A 17 1.01 3.70 4.82
C GLY A 17 0.10 4.88 5.16
N SER A 18 0.19 5.99 4.41
CA SER A 18 -0.66 7.17 4.61
C SER A 18 -1.15 7.78 3.29
N GLY A 19 -2.47 7.86 3.13
CA GLY A 19 -3.10 8.47 1.96
C GLY A 19 -2.87 9.98 1.82
N SER A 20 -2.37 10.65 2.86
CA SER A 20 -2.05 12.09 2.86
C SER A 20 -0.56 12.38 2.63
N ALA A 21 0.28 11.38 2.33
CA ALA A 21 1.71 11.58 2.11
C ALA A 21 2.02 12.54 0.95
N SER A 22 3.14 13.26 1.06
CA SER A 22 3.66 14.13 0.01
C SER A 22 4.28 13.30 -1.14
N LYS A 23 4.49 13.92 -2.31
CA LYS A 23 5.09 13.20 -3.46
C LYS A 23 6.53 12.78 -3.17
N GLU A 24 7.26 13.59 -2.42
CA GLU A 24 8.64 13.34 -1.99
C GLU A 24 8.69 12.14 -1.03
N GLN A 25 7.73 12.05 -0.11
CA GLN A 25 7.60 10.90 0.78
C GLN A 25 7.29 9.62 0.01
N VAL A 26 6.44 9.69 -1.03
CA VAL A 26 6.17 8.55 -1.92
C VAL A 26 7.45 8.13 -2.64
N ALA A 27 8.17 9.04 -3.27
CA ALA A 27 9.40 8.73 -3.98
C ALA A 27 10.48 8.12 -3.07
N ALA A 28 10.67 8.68 -1.87
CA ALA A 28 11.59 8.15 -0.88
C ALA A 28 11.19 6.73 -0.41
N MET A 29 9.89 6.47 -0.25
CA MET A 29 9.40 5.14 0.11
C MET A 29 9.55 4.14 -1.04
N VAL A 30 9.23 4.52 -2.28
CA VAL A 30 9.44 3.68 -3.47
C VAL A 30 10.90 3.25 -3.56
N ALA A 31 11.83 4.20 -3.43
CA ALA A 31 13.25 3.90 -3.49
C ALA A 31 13.70 2.94 -2.39
N ARG A 32 13.24 3.17 -1.15
CA ARG A 32 13.51 2.27 -0.02
C ARG A 32 12.94 0.87 -0.25
N THR A 33 11.71 0.77 -0.73
CA THR A 33 11.04 -0.51 -0.98
C THR A 33 11.73 -1.29 -2.10
N LEU A 34 12.19 -0.60 -3.15
CA LEU A 34 12.88 -1.21 -4.29
C LEU A 34 14.40 -1.29 -4.10
N SER A 35 14.92 -0.87 -2.94
CA SER A 35 16.36 -0.79 -2.64
C SER A 35 17.15 -0.01 -3.70
N ILE A 36 16.57 1.05 -4.25
CA ILE A 36 17.19 1.93 -5.24
C ILE A 36 18.00 3.00 -4.50
N PRO A 37 19.31 3.16 -4.80
CA PRO A 37 20.11 4.26 -4.27
C PRO A 37 19.48 5.61 -4.64
N MET A 38 19.45 6.57 -3.71
CA MET A 38 18.88 7.90 -3.98
C MET A 38 19.56 8.63 -5.14
N ALA A 39 20.84 8.34 -5.38
CA ALA A 39 21.60 8.88 -6.51
C ALA A 39 21.07 8.40 -7.88
N ASP A 40 20.47 7.21 -7.91
CA ASP A 40 19.95 6.56 -9.11
C ASP A 40 18.45 6.78 -9.28
N MET A 41 17.81 7.46 -8.32
CA MET A 41 16.40 7.80 -8.43
C MET A 41 16.20 8.85 -9.53
N PRO A 42 15.24 8.66 -10.46
CA PRO A 42 14.96 9.64 -11.49
C PRO A 42 14.70 11.02 -10.89
N LYS A 43 15.37 12.02 -11.47
CA LYS A 43 15.17 13.42 -11.12
C LYS A 43 13.76 13.91 -11.45
N GLU A 44 13.16 13.28 -12.47
CA GLU A 44 11.78 13.50 -12.89
C GLU A 44 10.82 12.72 -11.98
N MET A 45 9.94 13.46 -11.30
CA MET A 45 8.98 12.90 -10.35
C MET A 45 7.95 11.95 -11.00
N ASP A 46 7.74 12.07 -12.30
CA ASP A 46 6.76 11.26 -13.06
C ASP A 46 7.17 9.77 -13.13
N ALA A 47 8.48 9.49 -13.19
CA ALA A 47 8.97 8.10 -13.19
C ALA A 47 8.74 7.43 -11.83
N SER A 48 8.87 8.19 -10.74
CA SER A 48 8.56 7.71 -9.39
C SER A 48 7.06 7.43 -9.20
N ASP A 49 6.20 8.27 -9.76
CA ASP A 49 4.74 8.06 -9.73
C ASP A 49 4.35 6.76 -10.48
N GLY A 50 4.99 6.46 -11.62
CA GLY A 50 4.80 5.19 -12.34
C GLY A 50 5.21 3.96 -11.53
N LEU A 51 6.38 4.01 -10.87
CA LEU A 51 6.84 2.94 -9.98
C LEU A 51 5.91 2.77 -8.77
N ALA A 52 5.40 3.86 -8.20
CA ALA A 52 4.45 3.82 -7.10
C ALA A 52 3.14 3.11 -7.49
N VAL A 53 2.61 3.35 -8.70
CA VAL A 53 1.42 2.66 -9.21
C VAL A 53 1.68 1.17 -9.41
N ALA A 54 2.82 0.81 -10.00
CA ALA A 54 3.21 -0.59 -10.18
C ALA A 54 3.33 -1.33 -8.83
N LEU A 55 3.96 -0.68 -7.85
CA LEU A 55 4.10 -1.21 -6.49
C LEU A 55 2.73 -1.35 -5.79
N CYS A 56 1.85 -0.36 -5.94
CA CYS A 56 0.48 -0.42 -5.45
C CYS A 56 -0.30 -1.59 -6.06
N HIS A 57 -0.16 -1.82 -7.37
CA HIS A 57 -0.77 -2.96 -8.06
C HIS A 57 -0.23 -4.28 -7.51
N HIS A 58 1.09 -4.41 -7.38
CA HIS A 58 1.73 -5.58 -6.80
C HIS A 58 1.21 -5.89 -5.39
N PHE A 59 1.13 -4.89 -4.50
CA PHE A 59 0.57 -5.07 -3.16
C PHE A 59 -0.91 -5.44 -3.16
N GLN A 60 -1.68 -4.96 -4.12
CA GLN A 60 -3.10 -5.31 -4.25
C GLN A 60 -3.31 -6.75 -4.73
N LEU A 61 -2.37 -7.28 -5.52
CA LEU A 61 -2.36 -8.68 -5.96
C LEU A 61 -1.78 -9.62 -4.90
N ALA A 62 -0.72 -9.20 -4.21
CA ALA A 62 0.00 -10.02 -3.23
C ALA A 62 -0.65 -10.04 -1.84
N SER A 63 -1.44 -9.01 -1.48
CA SER A 63 -2.15 -9.02 -0.20
C SER A 63 -3.33 -9.98 -0.26
N PRO A 64 -3.40 -11.02 0.60
CA PRO A 64 -4.68 -11.66 0.88
C PRO A 64 -5.60 -10.56 1.39
N ARG A 65 -6.63 -10.25 0.59
CA ARG A 65 -7.71 -9.29 0.82
C ARG A 65 -7.65 -8.74 2.24
N MET A 66 -7.05 -7.55 2.44
CA MET A 66 -6.98 -6.87 3.76
C MET A 66 -8.35 -7.06 4.41
N GLN A 67 -8.41 -7.94 5.43
CA GLN A 67 -9.67 -8.25 6.09
C GLN A 67 -10.21 -6.92 6.57
N ALA A 68 -11.44 -6.60 6.16
CA ALA A 68 -12.10 -5.41 6.64
C ALA A 68 -11.99 -5.42 8.16
N GLY A 69 -11.39 -4.38 8.74
CA GLY A 69 -11.24 -4.29 10.19
C GLY A 69 -12.61 -4.51 10.84
N TYR A 70 -12.65 -5.38 11.84
CA TYR A 70 -13.91 -5.72 12.50
C TYR A 70 -14.60 -4.44 12.98
N SER A 71 -15.88 -4.28 12.63
CA SER A 71 -16.67 -3.10 12.99
C SER A 71 -17.00 -3.03 14.48
N GLY A 72 -16.56 -4.00 15.28
CA GLY A 72 -16.67 -3.99 16.73
C GLY A 72 -16.17 -5.28 17.38
N TRP A 73 -15.99 -5.23 18.70
CA TRP A 73 -15.52 -6.36 19.52
C TRP A 73 -16.39 -7.62 19.37
N LYS A 74 -17.71 -7.46 19.17
CA LYS A 74 -18.61 -8.60 18.89
C LYS A 74 -18.30 -9.30 17.57
N ALA A 75 -18.01 -8.54 16.52
CA ALA A 75 -17.68 -9.10 15.21
C ALA A 75 -16.32 -9.82 15.23
N PHE A 76 -15.38 -9.32 16.02
CA PHE A 76 -14.07 -9.95 16.24
C PHE A 76 -14.19 -11.29 16.98
N VAL A 77 -14.94 -11.34 18.09
CA VAL A 77 -15.12 -12.57 18.88
C VAL A 77 -15.91 -13.63 18.10
N GLN A 78 -16.88 -13.25 17.27
CA GLN A 78 -17.63 -14.18 16.44
C GLN A 78 -16.77 -14.86 15.37
N ASP A 79 -15.77 -14.17 14.84
CA ASP A 79 -14.88 -14.70 13.82
C ASP A 79 -13.68 -15.47 14.41
N GLN A 80 -13.25 -15.13 15.63
CA GLN A 80 -12.11 -15.73 16.32
C GLN A 80 -12.53 -16.64 17.50
N GLY A 81 -13.77 -17.13 17.50
CA GLY A 81 -14.40 -17.82 18.64
C GLY A 81 -13.60 -18.98 19.25
N ASP A 82 -12.84 -19.72 18.45
CA ASP A 82 -11.99 -20.84 18.91
C ASP A 82 -10.71 -20.40 19.65
N ARG A 83 -10.33 -19.12 19.59
CA ARG A 83 -9.08 -18.60 20.19
C ARG A 83 -9.31 -17.86 21.51
N VAL A 84 -10.56 -17.60 21.88
CA VAL A 84 -10.93 -16.89 23.10
C VAL A 84 -11.52 -17.90 24.09
N VAL A 85 -10.69 -18.84 24.53
CA VAL A 85 -11.00 -19.71 25.67
C VAL A 85 -10.04 -19.34 26.78
N GLY A 86 -10.55 -18.61 27.76
CA GLY A 86 -9.95 -18.35 29.07
C GLY A 86 -11.00 -18.65 30.12
#